data_AF-C4FQJ8-F1
#
_entry.id   AF-C4FQJ8-F1
#
_cell.length_a   1.000
_cell.length_b   1.000
_cell.length_c   1.000
_cell.angle_alpha   90.00
_cell.angle_beta   90.00
_cell.angle_gamma   90.00
#
_symmetry.space_group_name_H-M   'P 1'
#
loop_
_entity.id
_entity.type
_entity.pdbx_description
1 polymer ?
#
loop_
_entity_poly.entity_id
_entity_poly.type
_entity_poly.pdbx_seq_one_letter_code
_entity_poly.pdbx_strand_id
1 'polypeptide(L)'
;MSNINQMSLRGFFKDGVKKPKEFEVVISERFEENGEPIKWVIKPLTGREIDYIQNQANKVSIVNGVPTTETNQEKLKELLLEKTVKYPDLMNAELQDNYGVQSAKDLAGEMLTAGEYNYLFEVIQKYGGLTTKVNTVEELKN
;
A
#
# COMPACT_ATOMS: atom_id res chain seq x y z
N MET A 1 6.96 -29.45 19.37
CA MET A 1 6.14 -28.32 19.84
C MET A 1 6.98 -27.50 20.78
N SER A 2 7.34 -26.27 20.40
CA SER A 2 8.05 -25.35 21.28
C SER A 2 7.22 -25.14 22.55
N ASN A 3 7.83 -25.25 23.72
CA ASN A 3 7.11 -25.11 24.98
C ASN A 3 6.70 -23.63 25.14
N ILE A 4 5.41 -23.32 24.97
CA ILE A 4 4.86 -21.95 25.04
C ILE A 4 5.29 -21.26 26.35
N ASN A 5 5.49 -22.02 27.42
CA ASN A 5 5.96 -21.56 28.73
C ASN A 5 7.39 -20.97 28.74
N GLN A 6 8.18 -21.10 27.66
CA GLN A 6 9.51 -20.48 27.51
C GLN A 6 9.54 -19.28 26.55
N MET A 7 8.40 -18.89 25.94
CA MET A 7 8.35 -17.74 25.04
C MET A 7 8.32 -16.43 25.83
N SER A 8 9.04 -15.40 25.33
CA SER A 8 9.06 -14.07 25.93
C SER A 8 8.24 -13.07 25.11
N LEU A 9 7.44 -12.24 25.79
CA LEU A 9 6.72 -11.14 25.15
C LEU A 9 7.64 -10.09 24.51
N ARG A 10 8.94 -10.05 24.88
CA ARG A 10 9.92 -9.13 24.31
C ARG A 10 10.00 -9.18 22.78
N GLY A 11 9.79 -10.36 22.18
CA GLY A 11 9.81 -10.52 20.73
C GLY A 11 8.66 -9.81 20.00
N PHE A 12 7.65 -9.31 20.72
CA PHE A 12 6.51 -8.58 20.17
C PHE A 12 6.57 -7.07 20.48
N PHE A 13 7.54 -6.62 21.26
CA PHE A 13 7.72 -5.19 21.53
C PHE A 13 8.18 -4.47 20.27
N LYS A 14 7.75 -3.22 20.10
CA LYS A 14 7.96 -2.44 18.86
C LYS A 14 9.44 -2.35 18.46
N ASP A 15 10.30 -2.27 19.44
CA ASP A 15 11.76 -2.18 19.34
C ASP A 15 12.44 -3.54 19.17
N GLY A 16 11.73 -4.64 19.45
CA GLY A 16 12.18 -6.02 19.25
C GLY A 16 11.69 -6.68 17.96
N VAL A 17 10.71 -6.08 17.26
CA VAL A 17 10.13 -6.62 16.02
C VAL A 17 10.84 -6.02 14.80
N LYS A 18 11.18 -6.88 13.83
CA LYS A 18 11.71 -6.44 12.53
C LYS A 18 10.64 -5.61 11.82
N LYS A 19 11.01 -4.42 11.35
CA LYS A 19 10.12 -3.59 10.53
C LYS A 19 9.78 -4.32 9.23
N PRO A 20 8.55 -4.20 8.72
CA PRO A 20 8.19 -4.72 7.41
C PRO A 20 9.14 -4.17 6.33
N LYS A 21 9.55 -5.04 5.40
CA LYS A 21 10.45 -4.66 4.30
C LYS A 21 9.70 -3.80 3.28
N GLU A 22 10.28 -2.67 2.92
CA GLU A 22 9.84 -1.83 1.80
C GLU A 22 10.32 -2.43 0.47
N PHE A 23 9.55 -2.23 -0.59
CA PHE A 23 9.83 -2.78 -1.91
C PHE A 23 10.13 -1.66 -2.90
N GLU A 24 11.28 -1.73 -3.55
CA GLU A 24 11.68 -0.79 -4.59
C GLU A 24 11.40 -1.38 -5.99
N VAL A 25 10.82 -0.60 -6.88
CA VAL A 25 10.52 -1.03 -8.26
C VAL A 25 10.51 0.13 -9.23
N VAL A 26 10.99 -0.10 -10.45
CA VAL A 26 10.81 0.86 -11.55
C VAL A 26 9.41 0.67 -12.12
N ILE A 27 8.54 1.68 -11.96
CA ILE A 27 7.17 1.67 -12.52
C ILE A 27 7.15 2.20 -13.95
N SER A 28 8.02 3.16 -14.25
CA SER A 28 8.15 3.78 -15.56
C SER A 28 9.62 4.11 -15.82
N GLU A 29 10.10 3.83 -17.02
CA GLU A 29 11.42 4.25 -17.50
C GLU A 29 11.47 5.76 -17.81
N ARG A 30 10.31 6.44 -17.87
CA ARG A 30 10.21 7.86 -18.24
C ARG A 30 10.60 8.81 -17.11
N PHE A 31 10.57 8.35 -15.86
CA PHE A 31 11.03 9.14 -14.72
C PHE A 31 12.48 8.75 -14.46
N GLU A 32 13.41 9.62 -14.81
CA GLU A 32 14.84 9.36 -14.66
C GLU A 32 15.56 10.49 -13.93
N GLU A 33 16.65 10.13 -13.25
CA GLU A 33 17.61 11.07 -12.71
C GLU A 33 19.01 10.58 -13.13
N ASN A 34 19.80 11.47 -13.76
CA ASN A 34 21.13 11.13 -14.30
C ASN A 34 21.15 9.96 -15.31
N GLY A 35 20.06 9.77 -16.06
CA GLY A 35 19.93 8.71 -17.06
C GLY A 35 19.61 7.33 -16.50
N GLU A 36 19.23 7.24 -15.22
CA GLU A 36 18.74 6.00 -14.61
C GLU A 36 17.26 6.15 -14.19
N PRO A 37 16.39 5.18 -14.50
CA PRO A 37 15.01 5.20 -14.04
C PRO A 37 14.89 5.23 -12.52
N ILE A 38 14.05 6.15 -12.04
CA ILE A 38 13.78 6.35 -10.62
C ILE A 38 12.90 5.22 -10.11
N LYS A 39 13.35 4.58 -9.03
CA LYS A 39 12.57 3.55 -8.34
C LYS A 39 11.50 4.17 -7.46
N TRP A 40 10.31 3.61 -7.54
CA TRP A 40 9.23 3.82 -6.59
C TRP A 40 9.44 2.94 -5.37
N VAL A 41 9.07 3.45 -4.19
CA VAL A 41 9.14 2.72 -2.93
C VAL A 41 7.73 2.42 -2.44
N ILE A 42 7.40 1.14 -2.35
CA ILE A 42 6.12 0.64 -1.84
C ILE A 42 6.32 0.10 -0.43
N LYS A 43 5.52 0.59 0.52
CA LYS A 43 5.49 0.09 1.89
C LYS A 43 4.27 -0.81 2.12
N PRO A 44 4.39 -1.89 2.90
CA PRO A 44 3.25 -2.68 3.33
C PRO A 44 2.40 -1.92 4.34
N LEU A 45 1.08 -2.15 4.29
CA LEU A 45 0.13 -1.60 5.23
C LEU A 45 0.19 -2.33 6.57
N THR A 46 0.05 -1.58 7.65
CA THR A 46 -0.28 -2.12 8.95
C THR A 46 -1.76 -2.51 9.02
N GLY A 47 -2.13 -3.37 9.98
CA GLY A 47 -3.54 -3.71 10.24
C GLY A 47 -4.43 -2.48 10.46
N ARG A 48 -3.91 -1.48 11.19
CA ARG A 48 -4.65 -0.22 11.42
C ARG A 48 -4.86 0.59 10.13
N GLU A 49 -3.88 0.61 9.22
CA GLU A 49 -4.02 1.34 7.97
C GLU A 49 -5.02 0.66 7.03
N ILE A 50 -4.99 -0.67 6.90
CA ILE A 50 -5.97 -1.37 6.05
C ILE A 50 -7.39 -1.29 6.62
N ASP A 51 -7.56 -1.40 7.95
CA ASP A 51 -8.86 -1.20 8.60
C ASP A 51 -9.39 0.22 8.37
N TYR A 52 -8.52 1.23 8.46
CA TYR A 52 -8.88 2.62 8.14
C TYR A 52 -9.34 2.75 6.70
N ILE A 53 -8.56 2.24 5.74
CA ILE A 53 -8.88 2.30 4.31
C ILE A 53 -10.25 1.67 4.02
N GLN A 54 -10.49 0.47 4.55
CA GLN A 54 -11.76 -0.24 4.36
C GLN A 54 -12.94 0.53 4.96
N ASN A 55 -12.80 1.06 6.16
CA ASN A 55 -13.86 1.85 6.80
C ASN A 55 -14.18 3.14 6.06
N GLN A 56 -13.18 3.81 5.49
CA GLN A 56 -13.39 5.04 4.70
C GLN A 56 -13.96 4.76 3.31
N ALA A 57 -13.58 3.63 2.69
CA ALA A 57 -14.06 3.26 1.36
C ALA A 57 -15.44 2.59 1.39
N ASN A 58 -15.82 1.95 2.48
CA ASN A 58 -17.09 1.23 2.60
C ASN A 58 -18.21 2.14 3.08
N LYS A 59 -19.35 2.10 2.38
CA LYS A 59 -20.60 2.71 2.80
C LYS A 59 -21.57 1.60 3.22
N VAL A 60 -21.96 1.62 4.49
CA VAL A 60 -23.01 0.73 5.00
C VAL A 60 -24.36 1.41 4.80
N SER A 61 -25.29 0.74 4.15
CA SER A 61 -26.66 1.18 3.96
C SER A 61 -27.63 0.06 4.33
N ILE A 62 -28.88 0.40 4.65
CA ILE A 62 -29.92 -0.61 4.87
C ILE A 62 -30.77 -0.66 3.61
N VAL A 63 -30.76 -1.80 2.94
CA VAL A 63 -31.59 -2.08 1.76
C VAL A 63 -32.58 -3.16 2.16
N ASN A 64 -33.89 -2.85 2.14
CA ASN A 64 -34.96 -3.76 2.54
C ASN A 64 -34.80 -4.36 3.97
N GLY A 65 -34.32 -3.55 4.92
CA GLY A 65 -34.08 -4.00 6.30
C GLY A 65 -32.80 -4.81 6.50
N VAL A 66 -32.02 -5.05 5.44
CA VAL A 66 -30.75 -5.78 5.50
C VAL A 66 -29.57 -4.81 5.38
N PRO A 67 -28.63 -4.81 6.33
CA PRO A 67 -27.36 -4.09 6.19
C PRO A 67 -26.61 -4.60 4.96
N THR A 68 -26.34 -3.70 4.02
CA THR A 68 -25.60 -3.95 2.79
C THR A 68 -24.39 -3.01 2.77
N THR A 69 -23.21 -3.56 2.53
CA THR A 69 -21.98 -2.78 2.39
C THR A 69 -21.63 -2.62 0.92
N GLU A 70 -21.49 -1.38 0.48
CA GLU A 70 -20.99 -1.03 -0.85
C GLU A 70 -19.61 -0.39 -0.72
N THR A 71 -18.63 -0.84 -1.51
CA THR A 71 -17.28 -0.26 -1.51
C THR A 71 -17.16 0.79 -2.60
N ASN A 72 -16.85 2.02 -2.22
CA ASN A 72 -16.42 3.08 -3.13
C ASN A 72 -15.02 2.74 -3.66
N GLN A 73 -14.97 2.20 -4.88
CA GLN A 73 -13.74 1.76 -5.52
C GLN A 73 -12.76 2.90 -5.79
N GLU A 74 -13.25 4.11 -6.08
CA GLU A 74 -12.38 5.26 -6.29
C GLU A 74 -11.68 5.67 -5.00
N LYS A 75 -12.44 5.73 -3.90
CA LYS A 75 -11.90 6.09 -2.59
C LYS A 75 -10.91 5.03 -2.09
N LEU A 76 -11.21 3.76 -2.33
CA LEU A 76 -10.29 2.66 -2.04
C LEU A 76 -8.96 2.84 -2.77
N LYS A 77 -8.98 3.09 -4.08
CA LYS A 77 -7.78 3.28 -4.89
C LYS A 77 -6.96 4.49 -4.44
N GLU A 78 -7.62 5.62 -4.19
CA GLU A 78 -6.99 6.84 -3.68
C GLU A 78 -6.24 6.59 -2.37
N LEU A 79 -6.92 5.98 -1.40
CA LEU A 79 -6.33 5.70 -0.09
C LEU A 79 -5.23 4.63 -0.15
N LEU A 80 -5.35 3.65 -1.05
CA LEU A 80 -4.30 2.66 -1.28
C LEU A 80 -3.04 3.33 -1.82
N LEU A 81 -3.16 4.18 -2.84
CA LEU A 81 -2.03 4.94 -3.38
C LEU A 81 -1.36 5.79 -2.29
N GLU A 82 -2.15 6.59 -1.58
CA GLU A 82 -1.67 7.46 -0.50
C GLU A 82 -0.94 6.69 0.61
N LYS A 83 -1.48 5.52 1.01
CA LYS A 83 -0.94 4.77 2.14
C LYS A 83 0.13 3.75 1.76
N THR A 84 0.32 3.40 0.49
CA THR A 84 1.31 2.38 0.11
C THR A 84 2.50 2.94 -0.67
N VAL A 85 2.31 3.99 -1.46
CA VAL A 85 3.40 4.64 -2.18
C VAL A 85 4.13 5.58 -1.23
N LYS A 86 5.33 5.19 -0.82
CA LYS A 86 6.21 6.01 0.04
C LYS A 86 7.06 6.97 -0.78
N TYR A 87 7.47 6.55 -1.97
CA TYR A 87 8.20 7.41 -2.90
C TYR A 87 7.79 7.09 -4.35
N PRO A 88 7.52 8.10 -5.19
CA PRO A 88 7.35 9.51 -4.82
C PRO A 88 6.20 9.69 -3.80
N ASP A 89 6.29 10.69 -2.92
CA ASP A 89 5.18 11.00 -2.02
C ASP A 89 4.05 11.63 -2.84
N LEU A 90 2.99 10.85 -3.08
CA LEU A 90 1.86 11.27 -3.90
C LEU A 90 1.01 12.37 -3.25
N MET A 91 1.27 12.71 -1.98
CA MET A 91 0.67 13.85 -1.29
C MET A 91 1.62 15.04 -1.13
N ASN A 92 2.79 15.00 -1.79
CA ASN A 92 3.71 16.13 -1.79
C ASN A 92 3.05 17.34 -2.49
N ALA A 93 2.94 18.46 -1.77
CA ALA A 93 2.25 19.65 -2.25
C ALA A 93 2.90 20.26 -3.50
N GLU A 94 4.23 20.38 -3.52
CA GLU A 94 4.95 20.93 -4.68
C GLU A 94 4.73 20.09 -5.94
N LEU A 95 4.78 18.76 -5.79
CA LEU A 95 4.52 17.84 -6.89
C LEU A 95 3.06 17.92 -7.37
N GLN A 96 2.09 17.90 -6.46
CA GLN A 96 0.67 18.03 -6.81
C GLN A 96 0.36 19.38 -7.48
N ASP A 97 0.91 20.47 -6.96
CA ASP A 97 0.76 21.82 -7.53
C ASP A 97 1.35 21.90 -8.95
N ASN A 98 2.49 21.24 -9.18
CA ASN A 98 3.11 21.17 -10.51
C ASN A 98 2.23 20.46 -11.55
N TYR A 99 1.50 19.43 -11.14
CA TYR A 99 0.56 18.70 -11.99
C TYR A 99 -0.87 19.28 -11.98
N GLY A 100 -1.16 20.28 -11.14
CA GLY A 100 -2.49 20.91 -11.05
C GLY A 100 -3.57 20.02 -10.45
N VAL A 101 -3.20 19.08 -9.57
CA VAL A 101 -4.09 18.09 -8.94
C VAL A 101 -4.04 18.21 -7.42
N GLN A 102 -4.95 17.52 -6.71
CA GLN A 102 -5.05 17.62 -5.23
C GLN A 102 -5.19 16.26 -4.52
N SER A 103 -5.07 15.15 -5.26
CA SER A 103 -5.20 13.82 -4.71
C SER A 103 -4.13 12.88 -5.24
N ALA A 104 -3.76 11.87 -4.45
CA ALA A 104 -2.82 10.84 -4.87
C ALA A 104 -3.30 10.08 -6.12
N LYS A 105 -4.63 9.86 -6.23
CA LYS A 105 -5.23 9.19 -7.39
C LYS A 105 -5.03 10.00 -8.66
N ASP A 106 -5.36 11.29 -8.61
CA ASP A 106 -5.29 12.16 -9.79
C ASP A 106 -3.83 12.39 -10.18
N LEU A 107 -2.93 12.60 -9.21
CA LEU A 107 -1.49 12.71 -9.48
C LEU A 107 -0.92 11.46 -10.16
N ALA A 108 -1.21 10.27 -9.62
CA ALA A 108 -0.77 9.03 -10.26
C ALA A 108 -1.40 8.84 -11.65
N GLY A 109 -2.64 9.28 -11.86
CA GLY A 109 -3.33 9.23 -13.15
C GLY A 109 -2.76 10.18 -14.20
N GLU A 110 -2.28 11.36 -13.80
CA GLU A 110 -1.62 12.33 -14.69
C GLU A 110 -0.17 11.91 -15.01
N MET A 111 0.55 11.34 -14.04
CA MET A 111 1.94 10.94 -14.21
C MET A 111 2.08 9.68 -15.10
N LEU A 112 1.20 8.71 -14.93
CA LEU A 112 1.36 7.36 -15.47
C LEU A 112 0.48 7.13 -16.70
N THR A 113 1.03 6.41 -17.68
CA THR A 113 0.21 5.81 -18.74
C THR A 113 -0.71 4.74 -18.14
N ALA A 114 -1.78 4.38 -18.85
CA ALA A 114 -2.72 3.36 -18.37
C ALA A 114 -2.04 2.02 -18.01
N GLY A 115 -1.01 1.62 -18.77
CA GLY A 115 -0.24 0.41 -18.50
C GLY A 115 0.58 0.52 -17.21
N GLU A 116 1.32 1.62 -17.04
CA GLU A 116 2.13 1.86 -15.84
C GLU A 116 1.26 2.03 -14.59
N TYR A 117 0.10 2.68 -14.71
CA TYR A 117 -0.87 2.84 -13.62
C TYR A 117 -1.43 1.49 -13.16
N ASN A 118 -1.81 0.62 -14.11
CA ASN A 118 -2.25 -0.74 -13.77
C ASN A 118 -1.12 -1.55 -13.12
N TYR A 119 0.10 -1.45 -13.65
CA TYR A 119 1.26 -2.11 -13.08
C TYR A 119 1.56 -1.66 -11.65
N LEU A 120 1.44 -0.36 -11.36
CA LEU A 120 1.55 0.16 -10.00
C LEU A 120 0.55 -0.52 -9.05
N PHE A 121 -0.71 -0.70 -9.45
CA PHE A 121 -1.69 -1.41 -8.62
C PHE A 121 -1.39 -2.90 -8.44
N GLU A 122 -0.79 -3.57 -9.43
CA GLU A 122 -0.32 -4.95 -9.28
C GLU A 122 0.80 -5.04 -8.23
N VAL A 123 1.75 -4.10 -8.28
CA VAL A 123 2.82 -3.99 -7.28
C VAL A 123 2.25 -3.70 -5.90
N ILE A 124 1.31 -2.75 -5.77
CA ILE A 124 0.66 -2.42 -4.49
C ILE A 124 -0.07 -3.64 -3.93
N GLN A 125 -0.79 -4.40 -4.75
CA GLN A 125 -1.44 -5.63 -4.29
C GLN A 125 -0.42 -6.65 -3.76
N LYS A 126 0.66 -6.87 -4.51
CA LYS A 126 1.68 -7.86 -4.19
C LYS A 126 2.52 -7.50 -2.97
N TYR A 127 2.92 -6.24 -2.83
CA TYR A 127 3.89 -5.78 -1.83
C TYR A 127 3.32 -4.88 -0.74
N GLY A 128 2.12 -4.33 -0.94
CA GLY A 128 1.39 -3.53 0.05
C GLY A 128 0.77 -4.35 1.20
N GLY A 129 0.95 -5.67 1.23
CA GLY A 129 0.39 -6.55 2.26
C GLY A 129 -1.07 -6.92 2.03
N LEU A 130 -1.57 -6.79 0.80
CA LEU A 130 -2.96 -7.11 0.42
C LEU A 130 -3.13 -8.55 -0.10
N THR A 131 -2.04 -9.23 -0.42
CA THR A 131 -2.05 -10.66 -0.75
C THR A 131 -1.86 -11.50 0.51
N THR A 132 -2.64 -12.57 0.66
CA THR A 132 -2.48 -13.56 1.72
C THR A 132 -1.26 -14.45 1.44
N LYS A 133 -0.05 -13.92 1.58
CA LYS A 133 1.12 -14.79 1.73
C LYS A 133 1.21 -15.22 3.19
N VAL A 134 0.69 -16.40 3.48
CA VAL A 134 1.08 -17.15 4.67
C VAL A 134 2.49 -17.64 4.40
N ASN A 135 3.51 -16.96 4.95
CA ASN A 135 4.87 -17.48 4.89
C ASN A 135 4.88 -18.85 5.59
N THR A 136 5.22 -19.91 4.86
CA THR A 136 5.46 -21.21 5.48
C THR A 136 6.78 -21.15 6.25
N VAL A 137 6.90 -21.96 7.30
CA VAL A 137 8.07 -21.94 8.22
C VAL A 137 9.40 -22.19 7.48
N GLU A 138 9.37 -22.77 6.27
CA GLU A 138 10.54 -23.06 5.43
C GLU A 138 11.10 -21.83 4.72
N GLU A 139 10.26 -20.87 4.30
CA GLU A 139 10.72 -19.65 3.63
C GLU A 139 11.42 -18.66 4.58
N LEU A 140 11.18 -18.79 5.89
CA LEU A 140 11.72 -17.91 6.94
C LEU A 140 13.10 -18.35 7.47
N LYS A 141 13.65 -19.46 6.96
CA LYS A 141 14.94 -20.02 7.39
C LYS A 141 16.10 -19.73 6.44
N ASN A 142 15.83 -19.14 5.27
CA ASN A 142 16.82 -18.68 4.30
C ASN A 142 17.02 -17.16 4.41
#